data_AF-A0A6A9SDZ2-F1
#
_entry.id   AF-A0A6A9SDZ2-F1
#
_cell.length_a   1.000
_cell.length_b   1.000
_cell.length_c   1.000
_cell.angle_alpha   90.00
_cell.angle_beta   90.00
_cell.angle_gamma   90.00
#
_symmetry.space_group_name_H-M   'P 1'
#
loop_
_entity.id
_entity.type
_entity.pdbx_description
1 polymer ?
#
loop_
_entity_poly.entity_id
_entity_poly.type
_entity_poly.pdbx_seq_one_letter_code
_entity_poly.pdbx_strand_id
1 'polypeptide(L)'
;MTRFDIDLPDAWRRQPTADRRDSPTKLSYRASTGTTFIVTISADASDGGAYSLRLSTETPTNVRHDYLVDKYDSRRAVASAAESFVVHLTRQIEGDELSASDPSTDAVQRTIKSFRDESVLQSLRRTVDGLL
;
A
#
# COMPACT_ATOMS: atom_id res chain seq x y z
N MET A 1 -22.17 -1.25 3.38
CA MET A 1 -21.14 -0.19 3.45
C MET A 1 -19.79 -0.78 3.93
N THR A 2 -19.01 -1.41 3.05
CA THR A 2 -17.81 -2.22 3.42
C THR A 2 -16.56 -1.91 2.60
N ARG A 3 -16.56 -0.85 1.80
CA ARG A 3 -15.41 -0.48 0.95
C ARG A 3 -14.56 0.59 1.62
N PHE A 4 -13.24 0.41 1.71
CA PHE A 4 -12.36 1.53 2.03
C PHE A 4 -12.58 2.60 0.97
N ASP A 5 -12.91 3.81 1.43
CA ASP A 5 -12.86 4.95 0.53
C ASP A 5 -11.40 5.40 0.48
N ILE A 6 -10.85 5.37 -0.73
CA ILE A 6 -9.44 5.54 -1.02
C ILE A 6 -9.37 6.40 -2.27
N ASP A 7 -8.76 7.57 -2.14
CA ASP A 7 -8.39 8.39 -3.28
C ASP A 7 -7.24 7.73 -4.04
N LEU A 8 -7.48 7.41 -5.31
CA LEU A 8 -6.55 6.64 -6.14
C LEU A 8 -5.93 7.53 -7.21
N PRO A 9 -4.61 7.42 -7.47
CA PRO A 9 -4.00 8.00 -8.65
C PRO A 9 -4.59 7.38 -9.93
N ASP A 10 -4.57 8.15 -11.02
CA ASP A 10 -5.21 7.78 -12.30
C ASP A 10 -4.73 6.46 -12.90
N ALA A 11 -3.52 6.01 -12.56
CA ALA A 11 -2.96 4.75 -13.05
C ALA A 11 -3.42 3.51 -12.23
N TRP A 12 -3.98 3.70 -11.03
CA TRP A 12 -4.40 2.62 -10.15
C TRP A 12 -5.84 2.19 -10.41
N ARG A 13 -6.12 0.91 -10.18
CA ARG A 13 -7.45 0.32 -10.35
C ARG A 13 -7.84 -0.47 -9.12
N ARG A 14 -9.10 -0.34 -8.67
CA ARG A 14 -9.65 -1.24 -7.63
C ARG A 14 -9.95 -2.59 -8.27
N GLN A 15 -9.40 -3.67 -7.73
CA GLN A 15 -9.74 -5.01 -8.18
C GLN A 15 -11.10 -5.44 -7.61
N PRO A 16 -11.90 -6.20 -8.37
CA PRO A 16 -13.10 -6.81 -7.87
C PRO A 16 -12.73 -7.85 -6.81
N THR A 17 -13.33 -7.71 -5.63
CA THR A 17 -13.18 -8.65 -4.51
C THR A 17 -14.53 -9.29 -4.26
N ALA A 18 -14.55 -10.49 -3.67
CA ALA A 18 -15.81 -11.13 -3.32
C ALA A 18 -16.68 -10.18 -2.49
N ASP A 19 -17.99 -10.23 -2.67
CA ASP A 19 -18.94 -9.33 -1.99
C ASP A 19 -19.23 -9.82 -0.56
N ARG A 20 -18.18 -10.22 0.17
CA ARG A 20 -18.25 -10.62 1.58
C ARG A 20 -17.74 -9.50 2.47
N ARG A 21 -18.35 -9.38 3.64
CA ARG A 21 -18.07 -8.35 4.67
C ARG A 21 -16.59 -8.21 5.01
N ASP A 22 -15.85 -9.32 4.97
CA ASP A 22 -14.43 -9.41 5.38
C ASP A 22 -13.47 -9.55 4.19
N SER A 23 -13.94 -9.27 2.98
CA SER A 23 -13.09 -9.39 1.80
C SER A 23 -12.03 -8.28 1.78
N PRO A 24 -10.77 -8.62 1.50
CA PRO A 24 -9.71 -7.63 1.46
C PRO A 24 -9.96 -6.64 0.32
N THR A 25 -9.64 -5.37 0.54
CA THR A 25 -9.63 -4.39 -0.55
C THR A 25 -8.32 -4.48 -1.30
N LYS A 26 -8.39 -4.64 -2.62
CA LYS A 26 -7.21 -4.77 -3.49
C LYS A 26 -7.16 -3.62 -4.49
N LEU A 27 -6.02 -2.98 -4.58
CA LEU A 27 -5.69 -1.92 -5.52
C LEU A 27 -4.54 -2.43 -6.38
N SER A 28 -4.58 -2.23 -7.69
CA SER A 28 -3.52 -2.69 -8.58
C SER A 28 -3.06 -1.63 -9.54
N TYR A 29 -1.76 -1.63 -9.79
CA TYR A 29 -1.10 -0.91 -10.86
C TYR A 29 -0.43 -1.93 -11.78
N ARG A 30 -0.75 -1.89 -13.07
CA ARG A 30 -0.11 -2.72 -14.09
C ARG A 30 0.89 -1.87 -14.85
N ALA A 31 2.17 -2.21 -14.72
CA ALA A 31 3.23 -1.59 -15.48
C ALA A 31 3.15 -2.00 -16.95
N SER A 32 3.65 -1.13 -17.85
CA SER A 32 3.75 -1.43 -19.29
C SER A 32 4.64 -2.66 -19.58
N THR A 33 5.53 -2.98 -18.65
CA THR A 33 6.47 -4.10 -18.66
C THR A 33 5.83 -5.43 -18.28
N GLY A 34 4.56 -5.43 -17.86
CA GLY A 34 3.79 -6.63 -17.51
C GLY A 34 3.78 -6.98 -16.02
N THR A 35 4.69 -6.43 -15.22
CA THR A 35 4.65 -6.57 -13.76
C THR A 35 3.44 -5.85 -13.18
N THR A 36 2.78 -6.49 -12.23
CA THR A 36 1.62 -5.93 -11.51
C THR A 36 1.97 -5.72 -10.04
N PHE A 37 1.77 -4.50 -9.56
CA PHE A 37 1.86 -4.15 -8.14
C PHE A 37 0.46 -4.18 -7.55
N ILE A 38 0.29 -4.84 -6.41
CA ILE A 38 -1.01 -5.00 -5.75
C ILE A 38 -0.90 -4.55 -4.31
N VAL A 39 -1.61 -3.47 -3.96
CA VAL A 39 -1.78 -3.05 -2.57
C VAL A 39 -3.03 -3.70 -2.00
N THR A 40 -2.88 -4.44 -0.92
CA THR A 40 -3.97 -5.18 -0.27
C THR A 40 -4.19 -4.66 1.14
N ILE A 41 -5.45 -4.35 1.46
CA ILE A 41 -5.90 -4.03 2.82
C ILE A 41 -6.77 -5.18 3.32
N SER A 42 -6.37 -5.79 4.43
CA SER A 42 -7.09 -6.90 5.05
C SER A 42 -7.37 -6.60 6.51
N ALA A 43 -8.60 -6.86 6.97
CA ALA A 43 -8.89 -6.93 8.40
C ALA A 43 -8.22 -8.18 8.98
N ASP A 44 -7.47 -8.02 10.07
CA ASP A 44 -6.86 -9.12 10.81
C ASP A 44 -7.89 -9.60 11.86
N ALA A 45 -8.65 -10.63 11.51
CA ALA A 45 -9.72 -11.17 12.35
C ALA A 45 -9.20 -11.74 13.69
N SER A 46 -7.89 -12.01 13.78
CA SER A 46 -7.25 -12.64 14.93
C SER A 46 -6.95 -11.65 16.07
N ASP A 47 -6.90 -10.35 15.76
CA ASP A 47 -6.29 -9.32 16.63
C ASP A 47 -7.25 -8.15 16.88
N GLY A 48 -8.52 -8.46 17.18
CA GLY A 48 -9.46 -7.53 17.80
C GLY A 48 -9.84 -6.28 16.99
N GLY A 49 -9.59 -6.24 15.67
CA GLY A 49 -9.94 -5.11 14.81
C GLY A 49 -8.75 -4.40 14.16
N ALA A 50 -7.54 -4.97 14.22
CA ALA A 50 -6.40 -4.48 13.47
C ALA A 50 -6.59 -4.67 11.95
N TYR A 51 -5.94 -3.82 11.16
CA TYR A 51 -5.91 -3.86 9.71
C TYR A 51 -4.47 -3.93 9.22
N SER A 52 -4.22 -4.73 8.19
CA SER A 52 -2.89 -4.85 7.58
C SER A 52 -2.87 -4.23 6.19
N LEU A 53 -1.80 -3.51 5.89
CA LEU A 53 -1.46 -3.03 4.57
C LEU A 53 -0.33 -3.89 4.00
N ARG A 54 -0.54 -4.48 2.83
CA ARG A 54 0.45 -5.34 2.16
C ARG A 54 0.68 -4.87 0.74
N LEU A 55 1.89 -5.05 0.25
CA LEU A 55 2.25 -4.91 -1.15
C LEU A 55 2.55 -6.31 -1.72
N SER A 56 2.04 -6.60 -2.90
CA SER A 56 2.46 -7.76 -3.69
C SER A 56 3.06 -7.28 -5.01
N THR A 57 4.15 -7.91 -5.43
CA THR A 57 4.69 -7.76 -6.79
C THR A 57 4.46 -9.07 -7.53
N GLU A 58 3.87 -9.00 -8.72
CA GLU A 58 3.61 -10.15 -9.60
C GLU A 58 4.28 -9.91 -10.95
N THR A 59 5.30 -10.69 -11.27
CA THR A 59 6.08 -10.55 -12.51
C THR A 59 5.37 -11.24 -13.69
N PRO A 60 5.78 -10.96 -14.94
CA PRO A 60 5.28 -11.69 -16.12
C PRO A 60 5.54 -13.21 -16.08
N THR A 61 6.51 -13.65 -15.28
CA THR A 61 6.82 -15.08 -15.06
C THR A 61 5.93 -15.74 -14.01
N ASN A 62 4.88 -15.05 -13.54
CA ASN A 62 3.97 -15.47 -12.48
C ASN A 62 4.66 -15.70 -11.12
N VAL A 63 5.82 -15.08 -10.91
CA VAL A 63 6.45 -15.06 -9.59
C VAL A 63 5.79 -13.95 -8.80
N ARG A 64 5.30 -14.30 -7.60
CA ARG A 64 4.67 -13.37 -6.68
C ARG A 64 5.49 -13.25 -5.41
N HIS A 65 5.77 -12.01 -5.01
CA HIS A 65 6.33 -11.69 -3.71
C HIS A 65 5.34 -10.85 -2.92
N ASP A 66 5.20 -11.14 -1.62
CA ASP A 66 4.31 -10.45 -0.71
C ASP A 66 5.11 -9.79 0.42
N TYR A 67 4.82 -8.53 0.69
CA TYR A 67 5.52 -7.69 1.64
C TYR A 67 4.52 -7.06 2.60
N LEU A 68 4.77 -7.17 3.91
CA LEU A 68 4.01 -6.41 4.89
C LEU A 68 4.51 -4.96 4.89
N VAL A 69 3.60 -4.01 4.66
CA VAL A 69 3.89 -2.59 4.78
C VAL A 69 3.82 -2.18 6.24
N ASP A 70 2.64 -2.28 6.84
CA ASP A 70 2.44 -2.07 8.29
C ASP A 70 1.09 -2.62 8.79
N LYS A 71 0.89 -2.56 10.10
CA LYS A 71 -0.39 -2.81 10.78
C LYS A 71 -0.94 -1.51 11.37
N TYR A 72 -2.27 -1.40 11.38
CA TYR A 72 -3.02 -0.25 11.86
C TYR A 72 -4.15 -0.69 12.77
N ASP A 73 -4.50 0.14 13.74
CA ASP A 73 -5.54 -0.13 14.74
C ASP A 73 -6.97 0.12 14.23
N SER A 74 -7.11 0.85 13.11
CA SER A 74 -8.40 1.34 12.65
C SER A 74 -8.52 1.38 11.14
N ARG A 75 -9.78 1.25 10.69
CA ARG A 75 -10.15 1.26 9.27
C ARG A 75 -9.74 2.58 8.60
N ARG A 76 -9.89 3.70 9.31
CA ARG A 76 -9.55 5.04 8.81
C ARG A 76 -8.04 5.21 8.68
N ALA A 77 -7.26 4.75 9.65
CA ALA A 77 -5.80 4.83 9.62
C ALA A 77 -5.23 4.03 8.44
N VAL A 78 -5.68 2.78 8.24
CA VAL A 78 -5.19 1.97 7.11
C VAL A 78 -5.65 2.51 5.75
N ALA A 79 -6.83 3.13 5.66
CA ALA A 79 -7.29 3.77 4.42
C ALA A 79 -6.36 4.92 4.02
N SER A 80 -6.14 5.84 4.96
CA SER A 80 -5.27 7.01 4.75
C SER A 80 -3.82 6.61 4.49
N ALA A 81 -3.34 5.56 5.16
CA ALA A 81 -2.03 5.00 4.89
C ALA A 81 -1.95 4.34 3.50
N ALA A 82 -2.99 3.63 3.07
CA ALA A 82 -3.03 3.03 1.74
C ALA A 82 -3.05 4.09 0.63
N GLU A 83 -3.83 5.17 0.77
CA GLU A 83 -3.81 6.32 -0.13
C GLU A 83 -2.39 6.90 -0.25
N SER A 84 -1.78 7.20 0.90
CA SER A 84 -0.44 7.80 0.97
C SER A 84 0.62 6.86 0.39
N PHE A 85 0.51 5.56 0.68
CA PHE A 85 1.44 4.54 0.19
C PHE A 85 1.33 4.38 -1.32
N VAL A 86 0.11 4.37 -1.86
CA VAL A 86 -0.13 4.30 -3.31
C VAL A 86 0.47 5.52 -4.02
N VAL A 87 0.29 6.72 -3.46
CA VAL A 87 0.91 7.95 -4.00
C VAL A 87 2.44 7.86 -3.93
N HIS A 88 3.01 7.44 -2.79
CA HIS A 88 4.45 7.30 -2.61
C HIS A 88 5.03 6.28 -3.60
N LEU A 89 4.44 5.09 -3.69
CA LEU A 89 4.85 4.03 -4.59
C LEU A 89 4.78 4.45 -6.07
N THR A 90 3.74 5.20 -6.44
CA THR A 90 3.61 5.74 -7.81
C THR A 90 4.76 6.68 -8.14
N ARG A 91 5.11 7.59 -7.22
CA ARG A 91 6.24 8.51 -7.41
C ARG A 91 7.57 7.77 -7.53
N GLN A 92 7.76 6.71 -6.75
CA GLN A 92 8.97 5.88 -6.81
C GLN A 92 9.10 5.16 -8.16
N ILE A 93 7.98 4.70 -8.72
CA ILE A 93 7.93 4.10 -10.06
C ILE A 93 8.19 5.15 -11.16
N GLU A 94 7.54 6.31 -11.07
CA GLU A 94 7.68 7.40 -12.06
C GLU A 94 9.08 8.03 -12.04
N GLY A 95 9.72 8.07 -10.87
CA GLY A 95 11.09 8.54 -10.68
C GLY A 95 12.17 7.50 -10.99
N ASP A 96 11.80 6.28 -11.42
CA ASP A 96 12.71 5.15 -11.67
C ASP A 96 13.53 4.71 -10.44
N GLU A 97 13.12 5.11 -9.23
CA GLU A 97 13.72 4.65 -7.96
C GLU A 97 13.26 3.23 -7.61
N LEU A 98 12.07 2.85 -8.07
CA LEU A 98 11.57 1.48 -8.05
C LEU A 98 11.26 1.02 -9.48
N SER A 99 12.09 0.10 -9.99
CA SER A 99 11.87 -0.50 -11.31
C SER A 99 10.54 -1.23 -11.37
N ALA A 100 9.68 -0.80 -12.30
CA ALA A 100 8.42 -1.47 -12.55
C ALA A 100 8.57 -2.75 -13.38
N SER A 101 9.63 -2.90 -14.19
CA SER A 101 9.93 -4.13 -14.94
C SER A 101 10.48 -5.24 -14.05
N ASP A 102 11.40 -4.88 -13.16
CA ASP A 102 12.11 -5.83 -12.32
C ASP A 102 12.28 -5.26 -10.90
N PRO A 103 11.20 -5.25 -10.11
CA PRO A 103 11.25 -4.76 -8.74
C PRO A 103 12.03 -5.75 -7.87
N SER A 104 13.31 -5.47 -7.66
CA SER A 104 14.12 -6.27 -6.74
C SER A 104 13.55 -6.23 -5.32
N THR A 105 13.67 -7.34 -4.60
CA THR A 105 13.20 -7.44 -3.20
C THR A 105 13.79 -6.33 -2.32
N ASP A 106 15.06 -5.98 -2.52
CA ASP A 106 15.71 -4.91 -1.76
C ASP A 106 15.15 -3.53 -2.09
N ALA A 107 14.86 -3.23 -3.35
CA ALA A 107 14.25 -1.97 -3.76
C ALA A 107 12.82 -1.82 -3.19
N VAL A 108 12.05 -2.92 -3.21
CA VAL A 108 10.70 -2.95 -2.62
C VAL A 108 10.76 -2.72 -1.11
N GLN A 109 11.63 -3.43 -0.39
CA GLN A 109 11.79 -3.26 1.05
C GLN A 109 12.25 -1.85 1.41
N ARG A 110 13.15 -1.25 0.61
CA ARG A 110 13.58 0.13 0.78
C ARG A 110 12.42 1.10 0.60
N THR A 111 11.59 0.90 -0.42
CA THR A 111 10.39 1.73 -0.67
C THR A 111 9.43 1.66 0.52
N ILE A 112 9.17 0.46 1.05
CA ILE A 112 8.33 0.26 2.23
C ILE A 112 8.92 0.97 3.44
N LYS A 113 10.22 0.80 3.69
CA LYS A 113 10.90 1.44 4.82
C LYS A 113 10.86 2.96 4.72
N SER A 114 11.17 3.52 3.54
CA SER A 114 11.13 4.95 3.28
C SER A 114 9.75 5.55 3.62
N PHE A 115 8.69 4.91 3.14
CA PHE A 115 7.32 5.31 3.46
C PHE A 115 7.02 5.31 4.97
N ARG A 116 7.47 4.29 5.70
CA ARG A 116 7.26 4.19 7.14
C ARG A 116 8.01 5.27 7.90
N ASP A 117 9.27 5.50 7.55
CA ASP A 117 10.11 6.52 8.17
C ASP A 117 9.53 7.93 7.93
N GLU A 118 9.08 8.23 6.70
CA GLU A 118 8.40 9.49 6.37
C GLU A 118 7.10 9.69 7.18
N SER A 119 6.29 8.63 7.32
CA SER A 119 5.03 8.67 8.06
C SER A 119 5.24 8.98 9.55
N VAL A 120 6.29 8.41 10.15
CA VAL A 120 6.67 8.68 11.55
C VAL A 120 7.09 10.14 11.72
N LEU A 121 7.93 10.66 10.81
CA LEU A 121 8.40 12.05 10.86
C LEU A 121 7.25 13.06 10.72
N GLN A 122 6.30 12.79 9.82
CA GLN A 122 5.12 13.65 9.64
C GLN A 122 4.21 13.65 10.86
N SER A 123 4.10 12.52 11.56
CA SER A 123 3.32 12.40 12.80
C SER A 123 3.96 13.18 13.95
N LEU A 124 5.30 13.11 14.07
CA LEU A 124 6.05 13.90 15.06
C LEU A 124 5.94 15.39 14.79
N ARG A 125 6.10 15.83 13.54
CA ARG A 125 6.00 17.25 13.17
C ARG A 125 4.63 17.85 13.50
N ARG A 126 3.54 17.14 13.19
CA ARG A 126 2.18 17.58 13.57
C ARG A 126 1.97 17.73 15.08
N THR A 127 2.65 16.91 15.88
CA THR A 127 2.54 16.95 17.33
C THR A 127 3.28 18.17 17.90
N VAL A 128 4.44 18.52 17.32
CA VAL A 128 5.24 19.69 17.71
C VAL A 128 4.59 21.00 17.25
N ASP A 129 4.09 21.06 16.01
CA ASP A 129 3.43 22.26 15.46
C ASP A 129 2.08 22.55 16.15
N GLY A 130 1.45 21.56 16.81
CA GLY A 130 0.23 21.76 17.60
C GLY A 130 0.44 22.20 19.05
N LEU A 131 1.71 22.29 19.51
CA LEU A 131 2.09 22.70 20.86
C LEU A 131 2.67 24.12 20.93
N LEU A 132 2.83 24.79 19.78
CA LEU A 132 3.26 26.18 19.64
C LEU A 132 2.07 27.09 19.32
#